data_AF-A0A3M1H6P3-F1
#
_entry.id   AF-A0A3M1H6P3-F1
#
_cell.length_a   1.000
_cell.length_b   1.000
_cell.length_c   1.000
_cell.angle_alpha   90.00
_cell.angle_beta   90.00
_cell.angle_gamma   90.00
#
_symmetry.space_group_name_H-M   'P 1'
#
loop_
_entity.id
_entity.type
_entity.pdbx_description
1 polymer ?
#
loop_
_entity_poly.entity_id
_entity_poly.type
_entity_poly.pdbx_seq_one_letter_code
_entity_poly.pdbx_strand_id
1 'polypeptide(L)'
;MNIKIRTTTKHLQARQEFKTSVKEIMIHEDLLNPKNETIAIGFAQGESSGIIEFTVAEFEKLYNEVKDKMHLIKSFKKFETGGALLFK
;
A
#
# COMPACT_ATOMS: atom_id res chain seq x y z
N MET A 1 -5.76 1.12 4.53
CA MET A 1 -4.39 1.64 4.70
C MET A 1 -4.53 3.04 5.27
N ASN A 2 -3.81 3.41 6.34
CA ASN A 2 -3.88 4.79 6.85
C ASN A 2 -2.88 5.63 6.06
N ILE A 3 -3.35 6.56 5.22
CA ILE A 3 -2.50 7.39 4.38
C ILE A 3 -2.46 8.79 5.00
N LYS A 4 -1.29 9.17 5.53
CA LYS A 4 -1.08 10.49 6.11
C LYS A 4 -0.62 11.45 5.01
N ILE A 5 -1.48 12.37 4.62
CA ILE A 5 -1.20 13.33 3.54
C ILE A 5 -0.89 14.67 4.19
N ARG A 6 0.26 15.26 3.87
CA ARG A 6 0.62 16.61 4.34
C ARG A 6 0.17 17.61 3.28
N THR A 7 -0.86 18.37 3.58
CA THR A 7 -1.32 19.47 2.74
C THR A 7 -0.76 20.79 3.24
N THR A 8 -0.18 21.59 2.35
CA THR A 8 0.33 22.92 2.69
C THR A 8 -0.73 23.96 2.34
N THR A 9 -1.45 24.48 3.33
CA THR A 9 -2.31 25.66 3.16
C THR A 9 -1.55 26.93 3.56
N LYS A 10 -1.84 28.06 2.89
CA LYS A 10 -1.04 29.32 2.85
C LYS A 10 -0.42 29.84 4.16
N HIS A 11 -0.93 29.46 5.34
CA HIS A 11 -0.40 29.97 6.61
C HIS A 11 -0.12 28.93 7.70
N LEU A 12 -0.42 27.64 7.51
CA LEU A 12 -0.15 26.60 8.51
C LEU A 12 0.14 25.27 7.80
N GLN A 13 1.30 24.67 8.12
CA GLN A 13 1.62 23.30 7.73
C GLN A 13 0.85 22.32 8.63
N ALA A 14 -0.42 22.09 8.32
CA ALA A 14 -1.22 21.09 9.01
C ALA A 14 -0.97 19.70 8.41
N ARG A 15 -0.69 18.71 9.26
CA ARG A 15 -0.66 17.30 8.86
C ARG A 15 -2.06 16.73 9.05
N GLN A 16 -2.72 16.33 7.96
CA GLN A 16 -4.00 15.65 8.04
C GLN A 16 -3.81 14.14 7.84
N GLU A 17 -4.38 13.36 8.74
CA GLU A 17 -4.35 11.91 8.68
C GLU A 17 -5.68 11.41 8.11
N PHE A 18 -5.63 10.78 6.95
CA PHE A 18 -6.80 10.21 6.30
C PHE A 18 -6.76 8.69 6.37
N LYS A 19 -7.89 8.09 6.74
CA LYS A 19 -8.09 6.65 6.63
C LYS A 19 -8.79 6.38 5.31
N THR A 20 -8.06 5.83 4.34
CA THR A 20 -8.61 5.49 3.02
C THR A 20 -8.37 4.01 2.65
N SER A 21 -9.23 3.48 1.80
CA SER A 21 -9.04 2.18 1.18
C SER A 21 -8.08 2.33 0.00
N VAL A 22 -7.17 1.36 -0.17
CA VAL A 22 -6.48 1.19 -1.46
C VAL A 22 -7.56 0.99 -2.51
N LYS A 23 -7.49 1.74 -3.62
CA LYS A 23 -8.46 1.65 -4.71
C LYS A 23 -7.99 0.69 -5.78
N GLU A 24 -6.69 0.71 -6.07
CA GLU A 24 -6.09 -0.10 -7.11
C GLU A 24 -4.65 -0.46 -6.75
N ILE A 25 -4.22 -1.62 -7.25
CA ILE A 25 -2.84 -2.08 -7.22
C ILE A 25 -2.48 -2.39 -8.67
N MET A 26 -1.48 -1.70 -9.20
CA MET A 26 -0.97 -1.92 -10.55
C MET A 26 0.41 -2.57 -10.43
N ILE A 27 0.64 -3.60 -11.23
CA ILE A 27 1.92 -4.28 -11.31
C ILE A 27 2.42 -4.06 -12.73
N HIS A 28 3.56 -3.40 -12.87
CA HIS A 28 4.24 -3.22 -14.14
C HIS A 28 5.35 -4.24 -14.24
N GLU A 29 5.13 -5.29 -15.03
CA GLU A 29 6.13 -6.33 -15.26
C GLU A 29 6.91 -6.05 -16.56
N ASP A 30 8.24 -6.10 -16.50
CA ASP A 30 9.11 -6.06 -17.68
C ASP A 30 9.85 -7.39 -17.78
N LEU A 31 9.32 -8.30 -18.61
CA LEU A 31 9.91 -9.63 -18.83
C LEU A 31 11.37 -9.58 -19.31
N LEU A 32 11.76 -8.51 -20.01
CA LEU A 32 13.09 -8.37 -20.57
C LEU A 32 14.05 -7.72 -19.57
N ASN A 33 13.53 -6.86 -18.68
CA ASN A 33 14.31 -6.22 -17.62
C ASN A 33 13.57 -6.26 -16.28
N PRO A 34 13.63 -7.39 -15.53
CA PRO A 34 12.94 -7.54 -14.24
C PRO A 34 13.31 -6.50 -13.17
N LYS A 35 14.40 -5.75 -13.37
CA LYS A 35 14.82 -4.66 -12.48
C LYS A 35 13.97 -3.40 -12.63
N ASN A 36 13.23 -3.27 -13.73
CA ASN A 36 12.35 -2.14 -14.02
C ASN A 36 10.91 -2.38 -13.56
N GLU A 37 10.65 -3.52 -12.91
CA GLU A 37 9.32 -3.82 -12.40
C GLU A 37 8.93 -2.82 -11.31
N THR A 38 7.68 -2.35 -11.38
CA THR A 38 7.13 -1.44 -10.38
C THR A 38 5.79 -1.93 -9.87
N ILE A 39 5.52 -1.64 -8.60
CA ILE A 39 4.21 -1.82 -7.98
C ILE A 39 3.69 -0.43 -7.62
N ALA A 40 2.54 -0.07 -8.18
CA ALA A 40 1.88 1.20 -7.89
C ALA A 40 0.61 0.97 -7.08
N ILE A 41 0.45 1.76 -6.01
CA ILE A 41 -0.70 1.71 -5.12
C ILE A 41 -1.49 3.02 -5.28
N GLY A 42 -2.67 2.91 -5.87
CA GLY A 42 -3.59 4.04 -6.04
C GLY A 42 -4.51 4.19 -4.84
N PHE A 43 -4.74 5.44 -4.45
CA PHE A 43 -5.68 5.81 -3.40
C PHE A 43 -6.52 7.02 -3.80
N ALA A 44 -7.73 7.10 -3.25
CA ALA A 44 -8.63 8.23 -3.43
C ALA A 44 -9.32 8.58 -2.11
N GLN A 45 -9.49 9.88 -1.86
CA GLN A 45 -10.16 10.44 -0.70
C GLN A 45 -10.87 11.74 -1.09
N GLY A 46 -12.20 11.70 -1.20
CA GLY A 46 -12.98 12.84 -1.71
C GLY A 46 -12.56 13.24 -3.11
N GLU A 47 -12.30 14.53 -3.32
CA GLU A 47 -11.82 15.12 -4.59
C GLU A 47 -10.31 14.95 -4.81
N SER A 48 -9.60 14.21 -3.95
CA SER A 48 -8.16 14.01 -4.04
C SER A 48 -7.81 12.55 -4.29
N SER A 49 -6.92 12.30 -5.25
CA SER A 49 -6.37 10.98 -5.55
C SER A 49 -4.86 11.06 -5.71
N GLY A 50 -4.19 9.93 -5.59
CA GLY A 50 -2.76 9.82 -5.80
C GLY A 50 -2.34 8.39 -6.02
N ILE A 51 -1.14 8.25 -6.60
CA ILE A 51 -0.49 6.98 -6.86
C ILE A 51 0.85 7.01 -6.15
N ILE A 52 1.16 5.95 -5.41
CA ILE A 52 2.48 5.72 -4.83
C ILE A 52 3.10 4.56 -5.59
N GLU A 53 4.13 4.84 -6.37
CA GLU A 53 4.88 3.83 -7.12
C GLU A 53 6.13 3.43 -6.35
N PHE A 54 6.42 2.13 -6.35
CA PHE A 54 7.60 1.53 -5.74
C PHE A 54 8.31 0.69 -6.78
N THR A 55 9.64 0.80 -6.84
CA THR A 55 10.47 -0.23 -7.45
C THR A 55 10.45 -1.51 -6.61
N VAL A 56 10.81 -2.64 -7.20
CA VAL A 56 10.95 -3.91 -6.45
C VAL A 56 11.89 -3.75 -5.26
N ALA A 57 13.05 -3.11 -5.44
CA ALA A 57 14.03 -2.94 -4.38
C ALA A 57 13.50 -2.11 -3.20
N GLU A 58 12.71 -1.07 -3.47
CA GLU A 58 12.07 -0.25 -2.43
C GLU A 58 10.99 -1.04 -1.68
N PHE A 59 10.18 -1.79 -2.42
CA PHE A 59 9.13 -2.62 -1.82
C PHE A 59 9.73 -3.73 -0.94
N GLU A 60 10.75 -4.43 -1.42
CA GLU A 60 11.46 -5.46 -0.65
C GLU A 60 12.11 -4.88 0.61
N LYS A 61 12.73 -3.72 0.51
CA LYS A 61 13.30 -3.02 1.67
C LYS A 61 12.22 -2.69 2.68
N LEU A 62 11.11 -2.09 2.25
CA LEU A 62 9.98 -1.76 3.11
C LEU A 62 9.46 -3.02 3.81
N TYR A 63 9.21 -4.09 3.04
CA TYR A 63 8.73 -5.37 3.56
C TYR A 63 9.69 -5.93 4.62
N ASN A 64 11.00 -5.95 4.34
CA ASN A 64 12.00 -6.44 5.29
C ASN A 64 12.07 -5.62 6.58
N GLU A 65 11.80 -4.31 6.55
CA GLU A 65 11.79 -3.45 7.73
C GLU A 65 10.52 -3.60 8.60
N VAL A 66 9.40 -4.02 7.99
CA VAL A 66 8.10 -4.13 8.66
C VAL A 66 7.64 -5.56 8.91
N LYS A 67 8.24 -6.59 8.28
CA LYS A 67 7.80 -7.99 8.39
C LYS A 67 7.73 -8.49 9.84
N ASP A 68 8.71 -8.11 10.67
CA ASP A 68 8.74 -8.51 12.09
C ASP A 68 7.76 -7.69 12.95
N LYS A 69 7.33 -6.54 12.43
CA LYS A 69 6.37 -5.61 13.04
C LYS A 69 4.95 -5.80 12.51
N MET A 70 4.69 -6.83 11.69
CA MET A 70 3.36 -7.11 11.13
C MET A 70 2.29 -7.31 12.21
N HIS A 71 2.69 -7.80 13.39
CA HIS A 71 1.81 -7.92 14.56
C HIS A 71 1.26 -6.56 15.06
N LEU A 72 1.93 -5.44 14.76
CA LEU A 72 1.48 -4.09 15.07
C LEU A 72 0.44 -3.57 14.07
N ILE A 73 0.35 -4.17 12.88
CA ILE A 73 -0.67 -3.85 11.89
C ILE A 73 -1.97 -4.53 12.30
N LYS A 74 -2.70 -3.89 13.23
CA LYS A 74 -4.04 -4.32 13.63
C LYS A 74 -4.92 -4.43 12.38
N SER A 75 -5.51 -5.61 12.15
CA SER A 75 -6.40 -5.96 11.03
C SER A 75 -5.73 -6.50 9.75
N PHE A 76 -4.44 -6.84 9.75
CA PHE A 76 -3.87 -7.64 8.66
C PHE A 76 -4.35 -9.10 8.79
N LYS A 77 -5.49 -9.44 8.17
CA LYS A 77 -5.92 -10.85 8.04
C LYS A 77 -5.04 -11.50 6.98
N LYS A 78 -4.07 -12.31 7.43
CA LYS A 78 -3.38 -13.26 6.57
C LYS A 78 -4.42 -14.28 6.12
N PHE A 79 -4.84 -14.22 4.86
CA PHE A 79 -5.66 -15.29 4.29
C PHE A 79 -4.73 -16.48 4.07
N GLU A 80 -4.76 -17.44 4.99
CA GLU A 80 -4.15 -18.74 4.77
C GLU A 80 -5.11 -19.53 3.88
N THR A 81 -4.67 -19.85 2.66
CA THR A 81 -5.36 -20.78 1.75
C THR A 81 -5.26 -22.19 2.34
N GLY A 82 -6.03 -22.44 3.39
CA GLY A 82 -6.25 -23.75 3.98
C GLY A 82 -7.64 -24.24 3.62
N GLY A 83 -7.69 -25.15 2.65
CA GLY A 83 -8.74 -26.17 2.46
C GLY A 83 -10.20 -25.70 2.40
N ALA A 84 -10.82 -25.87 1.24
CA ALA A 84 -12.27 -25.91 1.12
C ALA A 84 -12.87 -26.88 2.16
N LEU A 85 -13.54 -26.34 3.18
CA LEU A 85 -14.53 -27.08 3.94
C LEU A 85 -15.90 -26.58 3.50
N LEU A 86 -16.47 -27.36 2.57
CA LEU A 86 -17.89 -27.39 2.27
C LEU A 86 -18.65 -27.63 3.58
N PHE A 87 -19.42 -26.64 4.03
CA PHE A 87 -20.45 -26.87 5.04
C PHE A 87 -21.77 -27.16 4.33
N LYS A 88 -22.28 -28.38 4.57
CA LYS A 88 -23.67 -28.79 4.33
C LYS A 88 -24.62 -28.02 5.24
#